data_AF-A0A0R3TSS8-F1
#
_entry.id   AF-A0A0R3TSS8-F1
#
_cell.length_a   1.000
_cell.length_b   1.000
_cell.length_c   1.000
_cell.angle_alpha   90.00
_cell.angle_beta   90.00
_cell.angle_gamma   90.00
#
_symmetry.space_group_name_H-M   'P 1'
#
loop_
_entity.id
_entity.type
_entity.pdbx_description
1 polymer ?
#
loop_
_entity_poly.entity_id
_entity_poly.type
_entity_poly.pdbx_seq_one_letter_code
_entity_poly.pdbx_strand_id
1 'polypeptide(L)'
;MPTELIAAARGHEVHVMLEDHHNEPFQAPSQPKLKPFSGVGRMLGNPTPKVVTNAPPSASSSAAPPPAPEVDESKPITQLQVRMPDSSRIVVKLNNHHTVQDLRAAIIHQRPEMAFDVFSLSIPFPRTDIKDDSATLASANLLNASIVVTKQ
;
A
#
# COMPACT_ATOMS: atom_id res chain seq x y z
N MET A 1 -3.31 -17.60 -57.53
CA MET A 1 -2.73 -18.25 -56.33
C MET A 1 -2.68 -17.23 -55.20
N PRO A 2 -3.32 -17.48 -54.04
CA PRO A 2 -3.29 -16.56 -52.91
C PRO A 2 -1.86 -16.29 -52.43
N THR A 3 -1.50 -15.02 -52.28
CA THR A 3 -0.13 -14.59 -51.98
C THR A 3 0.37 -15.07 -50.61
N GLU A 4 -0.55 -15.23 -49.65
CA GLU A 4 -0.23 -15.73 -48.30
C GLU A 4 0.26 -17.19 -48.31
N LEU A 5 -0.30 -18.04 -49.19
CA LEU A 5 0.12 -19.44 -49.32
C LEU A 5 1.52 -19.56 -49.93
N ILE A 6 1.87 -18.68 -50.87
CA ILE A 6 3.20 -18.63 -51.49
C ILE A 6 4.26 -18.23 -50.47
N ALA A 7 3.94 -17.27 -49.59
CA ALA A 7 4.83 -16.85 -48.51
C ALA A 7 5.05 -17.94 -47.45
N ALA A 8 3.97 -18.66 -47.08
CA ALA A 8 4.03 -19.75 -46.11
C ALA A 8 4.82 -20.97 -46.63
N ALA A 9 4.74 -21.24 -47.93
CA ALA A 9 5.39 -22.40 -48.56
C ALA A 9 6.92 -22.27 -48.75
N ARG A 10 7.50 -21.07 -48.56
CA ARG A 10 8.96 -20.81 -48.59
C ARG A 10 9.71 -21.46 -49.76
N GLY A 11 9.09 -21.51 -50.95
CA GLY A 11 9.69 -22.06 -52.16
C GLY A 11 9.42 -23.56 -52.43
N HIS A 12 8.61 -24.22 -51.61
CA HIS A 12 8.11 -25.58 -51.88
C HIS A 12 6.84 -25.55 -52.76
N GLU A 13 6.59 -26.64 -53.50
CA GLU A 13 5.39 -26.81 -54.33
C GLU A 13 4.12 -26.83 -53.47
N VAL A 14 3.11 -26.04 -53.86
CA VAL A 14 1.83 -25.91 -53.14
C VAL A 14 0.73 -26.54 -53.97
N HIS A 15 0.15 -27.63 -53.48
CA HIS A 15 -1.05 -28.22 -54.05
C HIS A 15 -2.28 -27.51 -53.50
N VAL A 16 -3.11 -26.96 -54.38
CA VAL A 16 -4.32 -26.22 -53.99
C VAL A 16 -5.54 -26.98 -54.49
N MET A 17 -6.41 -27.38 -53.58
CA MET A 17 -7.74 -27.90 -53.87
C MET A 17 -8.76 -26.82 -53.53
N LEU A 18 -9.67 -26.53 -54.46
CA LEU A 18 -10.75 -25.57 -54.26
C LEU A 18 -12.06 -26.36 -54.14
N GLU A 19 -12.71 -26.22 -52.99
CA GLU A 19 -14.09 -26.69 -52.79
C GLU A 19 -15.04 -25.49 -52.97
N ASP A 20 -16.09 -25.66 -53.78
CA ASP A 20 -17.11 -24.63 -54.01
C ASP A 20 -18.31 -24.85 -53.08
N HIS A 21 -18.57 -23.88 -52.21
CA HIS A 21 -19.65 -23.90 -51.21
C HIS A 21 -20.73 -22.84 -51.50
N HIS A 22 -20.83 -22.29 -52.73
CA HIS A 22 -21.70 -21.13 -52.98
C HIS A 22 -23.21 -21.38 -52.75
N ASN A 23 -23.66 -22.64 -52.82
CA ASN A 23 -25.07 -23.02 -52.63
C ASN A 23 -25.40 -23.42 -51.18
N GLU A 24 -24.40 -23.45 -50.29
CA GLU A 24 -24.62 -23.83 -48.90
C GLU A 24 -25.00 -22.59 -48.07
N PRO A 25 -26.04 -22.68 -47.21
CA PRO A 25 -26.32 -21.60 -46.28
C PRO A 25 -25.13 -21.44 -45.32
N PHE A 26 -24.61 -20.22 -45.19
CA PHE A 26 -23.46 -19.89 -44.35
C PHE A 26 -23.64 -20.41 -42.91
N GLN A 27 -22.83 -21.37 -42.51
CA GLN A 27 -22.72 -21.80 -41.11
C GLN A 27 -21.65 -20.98 -40.42
N ALA A 28 -22.06 -20.06 -39.54
CA ALA A 28 -21.14 -19.34 -38.70
C ALA A 28 -20.35 -20.34 -37.82
N PRO A 29 -19.01 -20.25 -37.77
CA PRO A 29 -18.23 -21.08 -36.86
C PRO A 29 -18.73 -20.85 -35.43
N SER A 30 -18.91 -21.95 -34.68
CA SER A 30 -19.33 -21.89 -33.27
C SER A 30 -18.46 -20.89 -32.53
N GLN A 31 -19.07 -19.85 -31.97
CA GLN A 31 -18.34 -18.86 -31.18
C GLN A 31 -17.55 -19.58 -30.08
N PRO A 32 -16.25 -19.25 -29.90
CA PRO A 32 -15.48 -19.85 -28.83
C PRO A 32 -16.19 -19.53 -27.51
N LYS A 33 -16.52 -20.58 -26.74
CA LYS A 33 -17.13 -20.45 -25.42
C LYS A 33 -16.12 -19.76 -24.49
N LEU A 34 -16.16 -18.43 -24.46
CA LEU A 34 -15.41 -17.62 -23.51
C LEU A 34 -15.89 -18.03 -22.11
N LYS A 35 -14.98 -18.59 -21.31
CA LYS A 35 -15.22 -18.80 -19.88
C LYS A 35 -14.67 -17.58 -19.13
N PRO A 36 -15.51 -16.58 -18.81
CA PRO A 36 -15.04 -15.45 -18.03
C PRO A 36 -14.64 -15.92 -16.62
N PHE A 37 -13.57 -15.32 -16.08
CA PHE A 37 -13.03 -15.57 -14.73
C PHE A 37 -12.50 -16.99 -14.47
N SER A 38 -11.63 -17.49 -15.35
CA SER A 38 -10.81 -18.67 -15.05
C SER A 38 -9.56 -18.31 -14.24
N GLY A 39 -9.33 -19.01 -13.13
CA GLY A 39 -8.12 -18.87 -12.32
C GLY A 39 -8.34 -19.39 -10.90
N VAL A 40 -7.26 -19.77 -10.22
CA VAL A 40 -7.32 -20.12 -8.79
C VAL A 40 -7.26 -18.82 -7.99
N GLY A 41 -8.30 -18.52 -7.22
CA GLY A 41 -8.29 -17.39 -6.29
C GLY A 41 -7.26 -17.61 -5.20
N ARG A 42 -6.29 -16.69 -5.07
CA ARG A 42 -5.37 -16.66 -3.93
C ARG A 42 -5.91 -15.65 -2.92
N MET A 43 -6.27 -16.12 -1.72
CA MET A 43 -6.63 -15.25 -0.62
C MET A 43 -5.39 -14.47 -0.17
N LEU A 44 -5.44 -13.15 -0.32
CA LEU A 44 -4.51 -12.22 0.32
C LEU A 44 -5.08 -11.86 1.68
N GLY A 45 -4.71 -12.66 2.67
CA GLY A 45 -4.99 -12.43 4.08
C GLY A 45 -4.14 -13.39 4.88
N ASN A 46 -3.29 -12.88 5.76
CA ASN A 46 -2.49 -13.72 6.63
C ASN A 46 -3.44 -14.60 7.45
N PRO A 47 -3.31 -15.94 7.47
CA PRO A 47 -3.97 -16.74 8.48
C PRO A 47 -3.50 -16.15 9.82
N THR A 48 -4.47 -15.77 10.66
CA THR A 48 -4.28 -15.32 12.03
C THR A 48 -3.02 -15.97 12.62
N PRO A 49 -1.98 -15.19 13.02
CA PRO A 49 -0.80 -15.80 13.59
C PRO A 49 -1.25 -16.61 14.81
N LYS A 50 -0.83 -17.88 14.87
CA LYS A 50 -0.95 -18.66 16.09
C LYS A 50 -0.19 -17.88 17.16
N VAL A 51 -0.95 -17.26 18.07
CA VAL A 51 -0.40 -16.66 19.29
C VAL A 51 0.14 -17.82 20.12
N VAL A 52 1.42 -18.12 19.94
CA VAL A 52 2.18 -18.85 20.94
C VAL A 52 2.45 -17.82 22.04
N THR A 53 1.71 -17.93 23.14
CA THR A 53 1.99 -17.16 24.36
C THR A 53 3.29 -17.66 24.97
N ASN A 54 4.42 -17.28 24.40
CA ASN A 54 5.67 -17.26 25.13
C ASN A 54 5.67 -15.93 25.87
N ALA A 55 5.14 -15.92 27.09
CA ALA A 55 5.22 -14.77 27.97
C ALA A 55 6.72 -14.44 28.18
N PRO A 56 7.22 -13.28 27.71
CA PRO A 56 8.47 -12.78 28.26
C PRO A 56 8.21 -12.40 29.73
N PRO A 57 9.20 -12.53 30.62
CA PRO A 57 9.05 -12.09 32.00
C PRO A 57 8.66 -10.62 31.99
N SER A 58 7.75 -10.24 32.89
CA SER A 58 7.37 -8.87 33.18
C SER A 58 8.61 -8.01 33.41
N ALA A 59 9.13 -7.40 32.33
CA ALA A 59 10.01 -6.28 32.44
C ALA A 59 9.10 -5.11 32.79
N SER A 60 9.03 -4.83 34.08
CA SER A 60 8.59 -3.58 34.66
C SER A 60 9.46 -2.45 34.11
N SER A 61 9.23 -2.03 32.88
CA SER A 61 9.54 -0.69 32.44
C SER A 61 8.25 0.11 32.60
N SER A 62 8.09 0.71 33.78
CA SER A 62 7.36 1.96 33.92
C SER A 62 8.04 3.02 33.06
N ALA A 63 7.97 2.89 31.74
CA ALA A 63 8.19 4.01 30.86
C ALA A 63 6.90 4.82 30.94
N ALA A 64 6.90 5.81 31.83
CA ALA A 64 5.93 6.88 31.76
C ALA A 64 5.77 7.29 30.29
N PRO A 65 4.53 7.56 29.81
CA PRO A 65 4.35 8.03 28.44
C PRO A 65 5.32 9.18 28.22
N PRO A 66 6.03 9.21 27.07
CA PRO A 66 6.97 10.30 26.81
C PRO A 66 6.24 11.62 27.05
N PRO A 67 6.91 12.62 27.66
CA PRO A 67 6.29 13.89 28.00
C PRO A 67 5.60 14.44 26.74
N ALA A 68 4.35 14.88 26.89
CA ALA A 68 3.65 15.51 25.79
C ALA A 68 4.50 16.70 25.31
N PRO A 69 4.77 16.82 24.01
CA PRO A 69 5.56 17.93 23.50
C PRO A 69 4.86 19.24 23.84
N GLU A 70 5.61 20.17 24.45
CA GLU A 70 5.09 21.47 24.83
C GLU A 70 4.83 22.32 23.58
N VAL A 71 3.55 22.60 23.34
CA VAL A 71 3.12 23.47 22.23
C VAL A 71 3.15 24.91 22.73
N ASP A 72 4.18 25.65 22.31
CA ASP A 72 4.28 27.09 22.55
C ASP A 72 3.42 27.85 21.52
N GLU A 73 2.36 28.51 21.99
CA GLU A 73 1.41 29.26 21.15
C GLU A 73 2.00 30.53 20.53
N SER A 74 3.18 30.96 20.97
CA SER A 74 3.87 32.16 20.48
C SER A 74 4.58 31.93 19.14
N LYS A 75 4.69 30.66 18.70
CA LYS A 75 5.44 30.23 17.52
C LYS A 75 4.50 29.67 16.45
N PRO A 76 4.92 29.55 15.18
CA PRO A 76 4.08 28.95 14.15
C PRO A 76 3.77 27.47 14.50
N ILE A 77 2.49 27.22 14.75
CA ILE A 77 1.92 25.90 15.00
C ILE A 77 1.56 25.24 13.67
N THR A 78 1.83 23.95 13.57
CA THR A 78 1.36 23.07 12.50
C THR A 78 0.41 22.00 13.04
N GLN A 79 -0.55 21.60 12.20
CA GLN A 79 -1.56 20.60 12.54
C GLN A 79 -1.42 19.37 11.64
N LEU A 80 -1.00 18.26 12.22
CA LEU A 80 -0.74 17.01 11.50
C LEU A 80 -1.93 16.08 11.63
N GLN A 81 -2.42 15.58 10.50
CA GLN A 81 -3.47 14.56 10.50
C GLN A 81 -2.84 13.18 10.45
N VAL A 82 -2.88 12.47 11.56
CA VAL A 82 -2.31 11.13 11.68
C VAL A 82 -3.43 10.11 11.49
N ARG A 83 -3.29 9.27 10.46
CA ARG A 83 -4.17 8.14 10.19
C ARG A 83 -3.56 6.88 10.79
N MET A 84 -4.31 6.27 11.70
CA MET A 84 -3.92 5.10 12.44
C MET A 84 -4.18 3.81 11.63
N PRO A 85 -3.52 2.68 11.98
CA PRO A 85 -3.76 1.39 11.35
C PRO A 85 -5.17 0.84 11.61
N ASP A 86 -5.83 1.24 12.70
CA ASP A 86 -7.24 0.95 13.02
C ASP A 86 -8.23 1.77 12.15
N SER A 87 -7.74 2.52 11.16
CA SER A 87 -8.47 3.48 10.34
C SER A 87 -9.01 4.72 11.07
N SER A 88 -8.74 4.86 12.37
CA SER A 88 -9.05 6.09 13.11
C SER A 88 -8.11 7.22 12.70
N ARG A 89 -8.51 8.45 13.03
CA ARG A 89 -7.74 9.66 12.72
C ARG A 89 -7.56 10.44 14.01
N ILE A 90 -6.34 10.91 14.23
CA ILE A 90 -6.00 11.81 15.33
C ILE A 90 -5.33 13.05 14.75
N VAL A 91 -5.59 14.20 15.38
CA VAL A 91 -4.96 15.47 14.99
C VAL A 91 -3.94 15.82 16.07
N VAL A 92 -2.69 15.97 15.65
CA VAL A 92 -1.57 16.33 16.52
C VAL A 92 -1.16 17.75 16.20
N LYS A 93 -1.14 18.63 17.20
CA LYS A 93 -0.68 20.01 17.06
C LYS A 93 0.75 20.10 17.59
N LEU A 94 1.67 20.60 16.78
CA LEU A 94 3.10 20.75 17.12
C LEU A 94 3.61 22.06 16.54
N ASN A 95 4.74 22.56 17.03
CA ASN A 95 5.41 23.71 16.41
C ASN A 95 6.34 23.27 15.27
N ASN A 96 6.61 24.15 14.31
CA ASN A 96 7.46 23.85 13.14
C ASN A 96 8.89 23.38 13.47
N HIS A 97 9.40 23.73 14.67
CA HIS A 97 10.73 23.36 15.14
C HIS A 97 10.80 21.97 15.79
N HIS A 98 9.66 21.32 16.03
CA HIS A 98 9.64 19.97 16.59
C HIS A 98 10.21 18.96 15.59
N THR A 99 10.68 17.85 16.13
CA THR A 99 11.23 16.74 15.36
C THR A 99 10.17 15.66 15.08
N VAL A 100 10.50 14.74 14.18
CA VAL A 100 9.69 13.54 13.93
C VAL A 100 9.64 12.65 15.18
N GLN A 101 10.69 12.63 16.00
CA GLN A 101 10.70 11.94 17.29
C GLN A 101 9.63 12.48 18.25
N ASP A 102 9.48 13.81 18.34
CA ASP A 102 8.44 14.44 19.16
C ASP A 102 7.04 14.11 18.67
N LEU A 103 6.88 14.00 17.34
CA LEU A 103 5.64 13.55 16.73
C LEU A 103 5.32 12.11 17.14
N ARG A 104 6.29 11.18 17.09
CA ARG A 104 6.09 9.80 17.60
C ARG A 104 5.71 9.81 19.07
N ALA A 105 6.38 10.62 19.89
CA ALA A 105 6.05 10.76 21.31
C ALA A 105 4.62 11.27 21.52
N ALA A 106 4.18 12.30 20.77
CA ALA A 106 2.82 12.82 20.82
C ALA A 106 1.77 11.77 20.44
N ILE A 107 2.07 10.98 19.41
CA ILE A 107 1.22 9.87 18.99
C ILE A 107 1.11 8.82 20.11
N ILE A 108 2.22 8.41 20.70
CA ILE A 108 2.25 7.44 21.80
C ILE A 108 1.50 7.98 23.03
N HIS A 109 1.62 9.28 23.31
CA HIS A 109 0.92 9.93 24.41
C HIS A 109 -0.61 9.90 24.21
N GLN A 110 -1.11 10.15 23.00
CA GLN A 110 -2.54 10.03 22.69
C GLN A 110 -2.99 8.57 22.58
N ARG A 111 -2.13 7.66 22.13
CA ARG A 111 -2.41 6.25 21.89
C ARG A 111 -1.32 5.36 22.50
N PRO A 112 -1.41 5.05 23.80
CA PRO A 112 -0.39 4.26 24.50
C PRO A 112 -0.27 2.83 23.97
N GLU A 113 -1.31 2.32 23.29
CA GLU A 113 -1.26 1.01 22.63
C GLU A 113 -0.13 0.90 21.59
N MET A 114 0.21 2.01 20.92
CA MET A 114 1.31 2.03 19.95
C MET A 114 2.69 2.16 20.59
N ALA A 115 2.80 2.33 21.91
CA ALA A 115 4.10 2.29 22.60
C ALA A 115 4.77 0.92 22.48
N PHE A 116 3.96 -0.15 22.42
CA PHE A 116 4.42 -1.53 22.42
C PHE A 116 4.64 -2.10 21.01
N ASP A 117 4.15 -1.40 19.99
CA ASP A 117 4.22 -1.84 18.60
C ASP A 117 5.28 -1.04 17.83
N VAL A 118 6.04 -1.73 16.97
CA VAL A 118 6.93 -1.05 16.01
C VAL A 118 6.07 -0.51 14.87
N PHE A 119 6.12 0.81 14.66
CA PHE A 119 5.38 1.47 13.58
C PHE A 119 6.27 2.41 12.76
N SER A 120 5.92 2.55 11.49
CA SER A 120 6.52 3.51 10.55
C SER A 120 5.53 4.62 10.19
N LEU A 121 6.07 5.79 9.91
CA LEU A 121 5.32 6.97 9.48
C LEU A 121 5.58 7.18 7.99
N SER A 122 4.51 7.27 7.19
CA SER A 122 4.60 7.54 5.76
C SER A 122 3.61 8.62 5.33
N ILE A 123 4.00 9.40 4.34
CA ILE A 123 3.13 10.39 3.69
C ILE A 123 2.44 9.69 2.52
N PRO A 124 1.14 9.87 2.28
CA PRO A 124 0.45 9.18 1.18
C PRO A 124 0.73 9.79 -0.21
N PHE A 125 1.07 11.09 -0.29
CA PHE A 125 1.24 11.80 -1.55
C PHE A 125 2.30 12.92 -1.50
N PRO A 126 3.35 12.84 -2.34
CA PRO A 126 3.90 11.61 -2.91
C PRO A 126 4.26 10.61 -1.80
N ARG A 127 4.23 9.31 -2.09
CA ARG A 127 4.54 8.31 -1.07
C ARG A 127 6.00 8.44 -0.63
N THR A 128 6.19 8.89 0.61
CA THR A 128 7.52 9.09 1.20
C THR A 128 7.51 8.52 2.60
N ASP A 129 8.42 7.59 2.86
CA ASP A 129 8.63 7.04 4.20
C ASP A 129 9.50 8.00 5.01
N ILE A 130 9.03 8.37 6.20
CA ILE A 130 9.74 9.24 7.12
C ILE A 130 10.65 8.35 7.98
N LYS A 131 11.93 8.26 7.58
CA LYS A 131 12.94 7.45 8.27
C LYS A 131 13.79 8.24 9.25
N ASP A 132 13.89 9.56 9.07
CA ASP A 132 14.73 10.41 9.89
C ASP A 132 13.94 10.94 11.09
N ASP A 133 14.22 10.39 12.26
CA ASP A 133 13.60 10.80 13.52
C ASP A 133 14.12 12.17 14.01
N SER A 134 15.31 12.58 13.55
CA SER A 134 15.96 13.84 13.93
C SER A 134 15.56 15.04 13.07
N ALA A 135 14.93 14.80 11.92
CA ALA A 135 14.45 15.85 11.03
C ALA A 135 13.36 16.69 11.70
N THR A 136 13.42 18.00 11.47
CA THR A 136 12.34 18.91 11.86
C THR A 136 11.13 18.73 10.94
N LEU A 137 9.93 19.04 11.45
CA LEU A 137 8.70 19.01 10.66
C LEU A 137 8.78 19.93 9.44
N ALA A 138 9.46 21.08 9.56
CA ALA A 138 9.69 22.00 8.47
C ALA A 138 10.63 21.42 7.39
N SER A 139 11.77 20.85 7.79
CA SER A 139 12.74 20.26 6.85
C SER A 139 12.20 19.02 6.13
N ALA A 140 11.33 18.26 6.81
CA ALA A 140 10.67 17.09 6.23
C ALA A 140 9.44 17.46 5.37
N ASN A 141 9.13 18.75 5.21
CA ASN A 141 7.95 19.25 4.50
C ASN A 141 6.63 18.62 5.00
N LEU A 142 6.52 18.44 6.33
CA LEU A 142 5.38 17.85 7.00
C LEU A 142 4.36 18.89 7.47
N LEU A 143 4.52 20.16 7.08
CA LEU A 143 3.66 21.25 7.52
C LEU A 143 2.21 21.01 7.05
N ASN A 144 1.31 20.80 8.01
CA ASN A 144 -0.10 20.50 7.79
C ASN A 144 -0.35 19.23 6.93
N ALA A 145 0.62 18.30 6.94
CA ALA A 145 0.55 17.08 6.16
C ALA A 145 -0.36 16.03 6.80
N SER A 146 -0.85 15.10 5.96
CA SER A 146 -1.46 13.85 6.42
C SER A 146 -0.39 12.76 6.47
N ILE A 147 -0.29 12.09 7.61
CA ILE A 147 0.66 11.02 7.88
C ILE A 147 -0.15 9.73 8.10
N VAL A 148 0.33 8.64 7.54
CA VAL A 148 -0.22 7.31 7.74
C VAL A 148 0.74 6.51 8.61
N VAL A 149 0.21 5.96 9.69
CA VAL A 149 0.92 5.04 10.56
C VAL A 149 0.72 3.63 10.02
N THR A 150 1.82 2.95 9.73
CA THR A 150 1.80 1.53 9.33
C THR A 150 2.47 0.72 10.43
N LYS A 151 1.76 -0.28 10.96
CA LYS A 151 2.35 -1.26 11.88
C LYS A 151 3.25 -2.20 11.07
N GLN A 152 4.48 -2.44 11.56
CA GLN A 152 5.38 -3.43 10.96
C GLN A 152 4.99 -4.86 11.31
#